data_AF-A0A7J5Y7E3-F1
#
_entry.id   AF-A0A7J5Y7E3-F1
#
_cell.length_a   1.000
_cell.length_b   1.000
_cell.length_c   1.000
_cell.angle_alpha   90.00
_cell.angle_beta   90.00
_cell.angle_gamma   90.00
#
_symmetry.space_group_name_H-M   'P 1'
#
loop_
_entity.id
_entity.type
_entity.pdbx_description
1 polymer ?
#
loop_
_entity_poly.entity_id
_entity_poly.type
_entity_poly.pdbx_seq_one_letter_code
_entity_poly.pdbx_strand_id
1 'polypeptide(L)'
;MMQGHSHLQLFILYEALQSLSDIMDVIIFKHSFLTVSIFLLWTTGLTDGSDVNQTDILWKTQGDNATMSCRHTKGAAIPDVLLIVFTTQGNKDNHDFGEFRKDKFSATKPDAESGTFTVKDLQPGDKGLYFCAVSQHSDTHTGGG
;
A
#
# COMPACT_ATOMS: atom_id res chain seq x y z
N MET A 1 -69.10 -4.37 -37.06
CA MET A 1 -68.63 -4.86 -35.74
C MET A 1 -67.54 -5.89 -36.01
N MET A 2 -66.45 -5.87 -35.23
CA MET A 2 -65.28 -6.77 -35.28
C MET A 2 -64.17 -6.42 -36.31
N GLN A 3 -63.43 -5.32 -36.08
CA GLN A 3 -62.04 -5.18 -36.57
C GLN A 3 -61.20 -4.50 -35.48
N GLY A 4 -61.04 -5.15 -34.33
CA GLY A 4 -60.29 -4.64 -33.18
C GLY A 4 -59.60 -5.71 -32.33
N HIS A 5 -59.53 -6.96 -32.80
CA HIS A 5 -59.03 -8.08 -31.98
C HIS A 5 -57.57 -8.44 -32.27
N SER A 6 -57.11 -8.32 -33.51
CA SER A 6 -55.73 -8.67 -33.91
C SER A 6 -54.69 -7.69 -33.36
N HIS A 7 -55.01 -6.39 -33.34
CA HIS A 7 -54.09 -5.36 -32.83
C HIS A 7 -53.92 -5.42 -31.31
N LEU A 8 -54.99 -5.80 -30.58
CA LEU A 8 -54.95 -5.96 -29.13
C LEU A 8 -54.14 -7.21 -28.75
N GLN A 9 -54.33 -8.34 -29.44
CA GLN A 9 -53.50 -9.54 -29.21
C GLN A 9 -52.00 -9.30 -29.46
N LEU A 10 -51.64 -8.56 -30.51
CA LEU A 10 -50.24 -8.26 -30.82
C LEU A 10 -49.60 -7.37 -29.75
N PHE A 11 -50.34 -6.39 -29.23
CA PHE A 11 -49.88 -5.50 -28.15
C PHE A 11 -49.66 -6.28 -26.84
N ILE A 12 -50.59 -7.16 -26.46
CA ILE A 12 -50.45 -8.00 -25.27
C ILE A 12 -49.25 -8.96 -25.39
N LEU A 13 -49.00 -9.51 -26.58
CA LEU A 13 -47.85 -10.39 -26.81
C LEU A 13 -46.51 -9.62 -26.72
N TYR A 14 -46.47 -8.38 -27.21
CA TYR A 14 -45.30 -7.50 -27.10
C TYR A 14 -45.00 -7.13 -25.64
N GLU A 15 -46.00 -6.69 -24.88
CA GLU A 15 -45.85 -6.39 -23.45
C GLU A 15 -45.43 -7.64 -22.64
N ALA A 16 -45.98 -8.80 -22.97
CA ALA A 16 -45.58 -10.07 -22.35
C ALA A 16 -44.13 -10.46 -22.70
N LEU A 17 -43.70 -10.27 -23.95
CA LEU A 17 -42.32 -10.53 -24.38
C LEU A 17 -41.33 -9.56 -23.70
N GLN A 18 -41.69 -8.27 -23.60
CA GLN A 18 -40.88 -7.25 -22.93
C GLN A 18 -40.78 -7.51 -21.42
N SER A 19 -41.88 -7.92 -20.79
CA SER A 19 -41.88 -8.35 -19.38
C SER A 19 -40.99 -9.57 -19.15
N LEU A 20 -40.98 -10.54 -20.07
CA LEU A 20 -40.12 -11.72 -19.97
C LEU A 20 -38.64 -11.38 -20.16
N SER A 21 -38.29 -10.45 -21.06
CA SER A 21 -36.89 -9.99 -21.23
C SER A 21 -36.38 -9.27 -19.99
N ASP A 22 -37.20 -8.39 -19.39
CA ASP A 22 -36.82 -7.66 -18.18
C ASP A 22 -36.56 -8.61 -16.99
N ILE A 23 -37.38 -9.66 -16.86
CA ILE A 23 -37.20 -10.68 -15.82
C ILE A 23 -35.89 -11.45 -16.02
N MET A 24 -35.55 -11.80 -17.28
CA MET A 24 -34.30 -12.47 -17.59
C MET A 24 -33.08 -11.61 -17.27
N ASP A 25 -33.10 -10.32 -17.60
CA ASP A 25 -32.00 -9.39 -17.30
C ASP A 25 -31.76 -9.24 -15.79
N VAL A 26 -32.84 -9.16 -14.99
CA VAL A 26 -32.75 -9.12 -13.52
C VAL A 26 -32.14 -10.41 -12.95
N ILE A 27 -32.51 -11.57 -13.51
CA ILE A 27 -31.96 -12.87 -13.08
C ILE A 27 -30.46 -12.96 -13.43
N ILE A 28 -30.07 -12.55 -14.64
CA ILE A 28 -28.67 -12.57 -15.09
C ILE A 28 -27.83 -11.62 -14.23
N PHE A 29 -28.29 -10.40 -13.97
CA PHE A 29 -27.56 -9.43 -13.15
C PHE A 29 -27.40 -9.91 -11.70
N LYS A 30 -28.46 -10.47 -11.11
CA LYS A 30 -28.43 -11.01 -9.75
C LYS A 30 -27.53 -12.24 -9.62
N HIS A 31 -27.57 -13.16 -10.59
CA HIS A 31 -26.69 -14.34 -10.60
C HIS A 31 -25.22 -13.95 -10.83
N SER A 32 -24.96 -13.00 -11.74
CA SER A 32 -23.62 -12.45 -11.97
C SER A 32 -23.06 -11.81 -10.69
N PHE A 33 -23.85 -10.98 -10.00
CA PHE A 33 -23.46 -10.34 -8.75
C PHE A 33 -23.20 -11.35 -7.61
N LEU A 34 -24.05 -12.38 -7.49
CA LEU A 34 -23.87 -13.45 -6.50
C LEU A 34 -22.58 -14.24 -6.77
N THR A 35 -22.29 -14.55 -8.03
CA THR A 35 -21.10 -15.31 -8.44
C THR A 35 -19.82 -14.52 -8.20
N VAL A 36 -19.81 -13.22 -8.52
CA VAL A 36 -18.67 -12.32 -8.24
C VAL A 36 -18.41 -12.19 -6.73
N SER A 37 -19.47 -12.06 -5.93
CA SER A 37 -19.36 -11.96 -4.47
C SER A 37 -18.75 -13.22 -3.84
N ILE A 38 -19.10 -14.40 -4.35
CA ILE A 38 -18.52 -15.69 -3.91
C ILE A 38 -17.04 -15.79 -4.31
N PHE A 39 -16.67 -15.31 -5.51
CA PHE A 39 -15.28 -15.29 -5.96
C PHE A 39 -14.38 -14.40 -5.10
N LEU A 40 -14.86 -13.22 -4.68
CA LEU A 40 -14.10 -12.31 -3.80
C LEU A 40 -13.89 -12.88 -2.39
N LEU A 41 -14.81 -13.73 -1.90
CA LEU A 41 -14.66 -14.43 -0.62
C LEU A 41 -13.65 -15.59 -0.68
N TRP A 42 -13.33 -16.10 -1.87
CA TRP A 42 -12.37 -17.20 -2.08
C TRP A 42 -10.96 -16.75 -2.48
N THR A 43 -10.75 -15.49 -2.82
CA THR A 43 -9.38 -14.96 -2.90
C THR A 43 -8.86 -14.78 -1.48
N THR A 44 -8.20 -15.80 -0.94
CA THR A 44 -7.29 -15.63 0.19
C THR A 44 -6.21 -14.66 -0.27
N GLY A 45 -6.37 -13.38 0.08
CA GLY A 45 -5.37 -12.37 -0.20
C GLY A 45 -4.04 -12.81 0.39
N LEU A 46 -3.03 -13.00 -0.47
CA LEU A 46 -1.64 -12.97 -0.07
C LEU A 46 -1.32 -11.52 0.30
N THR A 47 -1.70 -11.10 1.51
CA THR A 47 -1.14 -9.89 2.07
C THR A 47 0.30 -10.24 2.42
N ASP A 48 1.23 -9.93 1.52
CA ASP A 48 2.64 -9.86 1.89
C ASP A 48 2.72 -8.84 3.03
N GLY A 49 2.92 -9.34 4.25
CA GLY A 49 2.94 -8.51 5.45
C GLY A 49 4.00 -7.44 5.31
N SER A 50 3.71 -6.22 5.79
CA SER A 50 4.64 -5.10 5.77
C SER A 50 6.02 -5.56 6.27
N ASP A 51 6.97 -5.62 5.35
CA ASP A 51 8.34 -6.12 5.57
C ASP A 51 9.03 -5.35 6.71
N VAL A 52 8.64 -4.08 6.87
CA VAL A 52 9.14 -3.14 7.85
C VAL A 52 8.08 -2.82 8.91
N ASN A 53 8.43 -3.02 10.17
CA ASN A 53 7.76 -2.54 11.37
C ASN A 53 8.42 -1.22 11.82
N GLN A 54 7.63 -0.15 11.88
CA GLN A 54 8.10 1.18 12.31
C GLN A 54 7.17 1.78 13.36
N THR A 55 7.62 2.83 14.04
CA THR A 55 6.75 3.59 14.95
C THR A 55 5.63 4.28 14.18
N ASP A 56 4.37 4.02 14.53
CA ASP A 56 3.20 4.50 13.77
C ASP A 56 3.07 6.02 13.73
N ILE A 57 2.75 6.65 14.87
CA ILE A 57 2.54 8.10 14.95
C ILE A 57 3.33 8.66 16.12
N LEU A 58 4.17 9.66 15.85
CA LEU A 58 5.06 10.27 16.83
C LEU A 58 4.77 11.77 17.00
N TRP A 59 3.97 12.10 18.02
CA TRP A 59 3.72 13.48 18.43
C TRP A 59 4.70 13.89 19.52
N LYS A 60 5.40 15.01 19.33
CA LYS A 60 6.40 15.57 20.26
C LYS A 60 6.27 17.08 20.31
N THR A 61 6.72 17.69 21.41
CA THR A 61 6.72 19.14 21.54
C THR A 61 7.91 19.77 20.82
N GLN A 62 7.78 21.03 20.42
CA GLN A 62 8.88 21.79 19.83
C GLN A 62 10.07 21.81 20.80
N GLY A 63 11.29 21.63 20.28
CA GLY A 63 12.51 21.51 21.07
C GLY A 63 12.82 20.09 21.56
N ASP A 64 11.87 19.15 21.52
CA ASP A 64 12.13 17.75 21.83
C ASP A 64 12.89 17.05 20.69
N ASN A 65 13.43 15.86 21.00
CA ASN A 65 13.87 14.91 19.99
C ASN A 65 12.75 13.90 19.69
N ALA A 66 12.49 13.66 18.41
CA ALA A 66 11.62 12.59 17.93
C ALA A 66 12.47 11.43 17.40
N THR A 67 12.35 10.26 18.01
CA THR A 67 13.01 9.03 17.55
C THR A 67 11.96 8.02 17.09
N MET A 68 12.08 7.58 15.83
CA MET A 68 11.34 6.45 15.30
C MET A 68 12.23 5.20 15.27
N SER A 69 11.65 4.06 15.63
CA SER A 69 12.31 2.76 15.53
C SER A 69 11.92 2.09 14.23
N CYS A 70 12.91 1.46 13.57
CA CYS A 70 12.74 0.66 12.37
C CYS A 70 13.16 -0.79 12.68
N ARG A 71 12.35 -1.76 12.26
CA ARG A 71 12.69 -3.19 12.28
C ARG A 71 12.15 -3.85 11.03
N HIS A 72 12.87 -4.76 10.39
CA HIS A 72 12.36 -5.49 9.23
C HIS A 72 12.56 -7.00 9.34
N THR A 73 11.83 -7.77 8.53
CA THR A 73 11.80 -9.24 8.56
C THR A 73 12.10 -9.91 7.21
N LYS A 74 12.13 -9.15 6.12
CA LYS A 74 12.42 -9.63 4.76
C LYS A 74 13.30 -8.61 3.99
N GLY A 75 13.52 -8.86 2.71
CA GLY A 75 14.48 -8.16 1.85
C GLY A 75 13.83 -7.18 0.86
N ALA A 76 14.54 -6.06 0.66
CA ALA A 76 14.40 -5.07 -0.41
C ALA A 76 12.99 -4.58 -0.76
N ALA A 77 12.56 -3.48 -0.11
CA ALA A 77 11.57 -2.56 -0.64
C ALA A 77 12.05 -1.12 -0.40
N ILE A 78 12.57 -0.48 -1.45
CA ILE A 78 12.82 0.97 -1.45
C ILE A 78 11.67 1.63 -2.23
N PRO A 79 10.79 2.40 -1.57
CA PRO A 79 9.87 3.25 -2.29
C PRO A 79 10.62 4.47 -2.88
N ASP A 80 10.12 5.03 -3.98
CA ASP A 80 10.64 6.29 -4.56
C ASP A 80 10.35 7.47 -3.62
N VAL A 81 11.20 7.65 -2.60
CA VAL A 81 11.11 8.71 -1.58
C VAL A 81 12.45 9.41 -1.38
N LEU A 82 12.41 10.63 -0.84
CA LEU A 82 13.61 11.39 -0.47
C LEU A 82 14.39 10.68 0.64
N LEU A 83 15.63 10.27 0.35
CA LEU A 83 16.50 9.57 1.29
C LEU A 83 17.19 10.56 2.22
N ILE A 84 16.82 10.56 3.50
CA ILE A 84 17.43 11.43 4.53
C ILE A 84 18.75 10.84 5.03
N VAL A 85 18.78 9.53 5.22
CA VAL A 85 19.95 8.84 5.73
C VAL A 85 20.01 7.42 5.19
N PHE A 86 21.19 7.03 4.71
CA PHE A 86 21.51 5.66 4.31
C PHE A 86 22.40 5.01 5.36
N THR A 87 22.03 3.81 5.80
CA THR A 87 22.77 3.03 6.79
C THR A 87 23.09 1.66 6.23
N THR A 88 24.35 1.24 6.35
CA THR A 88 24.81 -0.08 5.92
C THR A 88 25.30 -0.89 7.11
N GLN A 89 25.14 -2.21 7.02
CA GLN A 89 25.73 -3.11 7.99
C GLN A 89 27.27 -3.01 7.90
N GLY A 90 27.92 -2.76 9.03
CA GLY A 90 29.38 -2.59 9.11
C GLY A 90 29.85 -1.14 9.26
N ASN A 91 29.00 -0.15 8.98
CA ASN A 91 29.31 1.25 9.21
C ASN A 91 28.37 1.84 10.28
N LYS A 92 28.73 1.58 11.54
CA LYS A 92 27.92 1.92 12.72
C LYS A 92 27.87 3.40 13.06
N ASP A 93 28.92 4.15 12.70
CA ASP A 93 29.13 5.51 13.21
C ASP A 93 29.18 6.58 12.10
N ASN A 94 29.37 6.19 10.83
CA ASN A 94 29.49 7.13 9.72
C ASN A 94 28.40 6.90 8.66
N HIS A 95 27.16 7.14 9.04
CA HIS A 95 26.01 7.08 8.12
C HIS A 95 26.06 8.23 7.10
N ASP A 96 25.54 7.95 5.90
CA ASP A 96 25.47 8.92 4.81
C ASP A 96 24.14 9.68 4.91
N PHE A 97 24.21 11.00 5.12
CA PHE A 97 23.03 11.87 5.20
C PHE A 97 22.85 12.70 3.91
N GLY A 98 23.68 12.51 2.89
CA GLY A 98 23.65 13.33 1.68
C GLY A 98 23.75 14.82 1.99
N GLU A 99 22.73 15.58 1.55
CA GLU A 99 22.61 17.02 1.79
C GLU A 99 22.07 17.38 3.18
N PHE A 100 21.59 16.38 3.94
CA PHE A 100 21.03 16.60 5.26
C PHE A 100 22.09 16.76 6.34
N ARG A 101 21.76 17.62 7.30
CA ARG A 101 22.63 18.03 8.40
C ARG A 101 22.72 16.96 9.50
N LYS A 102 23.92 16.42 9.74
CA LYS A 102 24.21 15.44 10.82
C LYS A 102 23.98 16.00 12.24
N ASP A 103 23.96 17.32 12.39
CA ASP A 103 23.59 17.98 13.64
C ASP A 103 22.07 17.96 13.88
N LYS A 104 21.26 17.92 12.81
CA LYS A 104 19.79 17.86 12.89
C LYS A 104 19.24 16.45 12.94
N PHE A 105 19.86 15.52 12.22
CA PHE A 105 19.41 14.15 12.08
C PHE A 105 20.45 13.17 12.63
N SER A 106 19.99 12.08 13.24
CA SER A 106 20.86 10.95 13.57
C SER A 106 20.17 9.63 13.26
N ALA A 107 20.97 8.61 12.98
CA ALA A 107 20.48 7.25 12.83
C ALA A 107 21.37 6.30 13.63
N THR A 108 20.83 5.13 13.95
CA THR A 108 21.61 4.01 14.47
C THR A 108 21.25 2.75 13.71
N LYS A 109 22.22 1.87 13.51
CA LYS A 109 22.02 0.54 12.93
C LYS A 109 22.83 -0.52 13.69
N PRO A 110 22.32 -1.02 14.82
CA PRO A 110 23.06 -1.96 15.67
C PRO A 110 23.26 -3.34 14.99
N ASP A 111 22.29 -3.78 14.20
CA ASP A 111 22.27 -5.05 13.47
C ASP A 111 21.66 -4.87 12.07
N ALA A 112 21.53 -5.95 11.29
CA ALA A 112 21.05 -5.84 9.92
C ALA A 112 19.57 -5.45 9.89
N GLU A 113 18.80 -5.96 10.85
CA GLU A 113 17.34 -5.98 10.89
C GLU A 113 16.72 -4.77 11.59
N SER A 114 17.48 -4.05 12.42
CA SER A 114 16.96 -2.96 13.24
C SER A 114 17.80 -1.69 13.17
N GLY A 115 17.13 -0.58 13.45
CA GLY A 115 17.74 0.73 13.52
C GLY A 115 16.81 1.77 14.11
N THR A 116 17.34 2.96 14.31
CA THR A 116 16.55 4.13 14.71
C THR A 116 16.88 5.32 13.84
N PHE A 117 15.91 6.22 13.69
CA PHE A 117 16.10 7.53 13.09
C PHE A 117 15.57 8.58 14.06
N THR A 118 16.34 9.65 14.25
CA THR A 118 16.03 10.73 15.19
C THR A 118 16.13 12.07 14.49
N VAL A 119 15.08 12.87 14.63
CA VAL A 119 15.08 14.30 14.36
C VAL A 119 15.30 15.02 15.69
N LYS A 120 16.36 15.82 15.77
CA LYS A 120 16.75 16.56 16.98
C LYS A 120 16.13 17.95 16.99
N ASP A 121 15.87 18.49 18.18
CA ASP A 121 15.40 19.88 18.39
C ASP A 121 14.27 20.25 17.42
N LEU A 122 13.11 19.60 17.58
CA LEU A 122 12.00 19.72 16.64
C LEU A 122 11.57 21.17 16.44
N GLN A 123 11.36 21.52 15.18
CA GLN A 123 10.86 22.80 14.70
C GLN A 123 9.58 22.57 13.88
N PRO A 124 8.72 23.59 13.70
CA PRO A 124 7.49 23.45 12.92
C PRO A 124 7.70 22.91 11.49
N GLY A 125 8.86 23.20 10.88
CA GLY A 125 9.24 22.71 9.55
C GLY A 125 9.58 21.22 9.47
N ASP A 126 9.79 20.54 10.61
CA ASP A 126 10.11 19.11 10.64
C ASP A 126 8.86 18.22 10.56
N LYS A 127 7.66 18.82 10.58
CA LYS A 127 6.41 18.08 10.42
C LYS A 127 6.38 17.44 9.03
N GLY A 128 6.32 16.11 9.01
CA GLY A 128 6.30 15.36 7.77
C GLY A 128 6.00 13.89 8.01
N LEU A 129 5.98 13.15 6.91
CA LEU A 129 5.83 11.70 6.92
C LEU A 129 7.22 11.09 6.71
N TYR A 130 7.65 10.29 7.67
CA TYR A 130 8.95 9.63 7.66
C TYR A 130 8.72 8.14 7.54
N PHE A 131 9.49 7.48 6.67
CA PHE A 131 9.36 6.05 6.41
C PHE A 131 10.71 5.36 6.57
N CYS A 132 10.70 4.21 7.25
CA CYS A 132 11.81 3.27 7.20
C CYS A 132 11.71 2.46 5.90
N ALA A 133 12.82 2.36 5.16
CA ALA A 133 12.94 1.54 3.95
C ALA A 133 14.19 0.66 4.01
N VAL A 134 14.16 -0.49 3.33
CA VAL A 134 15.24 -1.48 3.37
C VAL A 134 15.58 -1.92 1.96
N SER A 135 16.88 -2.01 1.66
CA SER A 135 17.40 -2.52 0.39
C SER A 135 18.25 -3.76 0.65
N GLN A 136 18.09 -4.79 -0.18
CA GLN A 136 19.05 -5.89 -0.28
C GLN A 136 19.92 -5.62 -1.50
N HIS A 137 21.22 -5.44 -1.28
CA HIS A 137 22.21 -5.44 -2.35
C HIS A 137 22.71 -6.87 -2.54
N SER A 138 22.45 -7.49 -3.69
CA SER A 138 23.19 -8.67 -4.10
C SER A 138 24.49 -8.20 -4.75
N ASP A 139 25.59 -8.32 -4.03
CA ASP A 139 26.90 -8.21 -4.64
C ASP A 139 27.06 -9.39 -5.60
N THR A 140 26.77 -9.15 -6.88
CA THR A 140 27.11 -10.14 -7.90
C THR A 140 28.62 -10.02 -8.06
N HIS A 141 29.38 -10.90 -7.40
CA HIS A 141 30.81 -11.08 -7.66
C HIS A 141 30.95 -11.59 -9.10
N THR A 142 30.86 -10.67 -10.06
CA THR A 142 31.12 -10.94 -11.46
C THR A 142 32.61 -10.74 -11.69
N GLY A 143 33.35 -11.84 -11.53
CA GLY A 143 34.56 -12.18 -12.26
C GLY A 143 35.78 -11.27 -12.10
N GLY A 144 36.87 -11.83 -11.59
CA GLY A 144 38.20 -11.27 -11.78
C GLY A 144 39.31 -12.29 -11.52
N GLY A 145 39.79 -12.92 -12.60
CA GLY A 145 41.16 -13.44 -12.75
C GLY A 145 41.45 -14.82 -12.18
#